data_AF-A0A922YG15-F1
#
_entry.id   AF-A0A922YG15-F1
#
_cell.length_a   1.000
_cell.length_b   1.000
_cell.length_c   1.000
_cell.angle_alpha   90.00
_cell.angle_beta   90.00
_cell.angle_gamma   90.00
#
_symmetry.space_group_name_H-M   'P 1'
#
loop_
_entity.id
_entity.type
_entity.pdbx_description
1 polymer ?
#
loop_
_entity_poly.entity_id
_entity_poly.type
_entity_poly.pdbx_seq_one_letter_code
_entity_poly.pdbx_strand_id
1 'polypeptide(L)'
;MSTSTSLGYDAGHPWYYVLGGVPLGPKKILNAVRRRGYRGYLQDEIASADGRCEPRRSQELRSIRQKVASSLRDDLAQYRRAVLHLRRYRKSSDRQSCTDIHTAVSLKHNHLFNDLAHLDWIDELLSVQLDLFEC
;
A
#
# COMPACT_ATOMS: atom_id res chain seq x y z
N MET A 1 -17.79 -7.53 7.84
CA MET A 1 -18.06 -8.40 6.67
C MET A 1 -16.75 -8.71 5.96
N SER A 2 -16.24 -9.93 6.17
CA SER A 2 -14.99 -10.42 5.59
C SER A 2 -15.11 -10.47 4.07
N THR A 3 -14.22 -9.79 3.36
CA THR A 3 -14.06 -9.99 1.91
C THR A 3 -13.56 -11.41 1.71
N SER A 4 -14.48 -12.36 1.47
CA SER A 4 -14.18 -13.75 1.17
C SER A 4 -13.27 -13.78 -0.06
N THR A 5 -11.97 -13.98 0.18
CA THR A 5 -10.98 -14.15 -0.86
C THR A 5 -10.95 -15.62 -1.26
N SER A 6 -10.79 -15.87 -2.56
CA SER A 6 -10.65 -17.21 -3.11
C SER A 6 -9.68 -18.05 -2.28
N LEU A 7 -10.20 -19.02 -1.53
CA LEU A 7 -9.46 -20.08 -0.83
C LEU A 7 -8.56 -19.64 0.36
N GLY A 8 -8.84 -18.50 1.01
CA GLY A 8 -8.22 -18.13 2.29
C GLY A 8 -6.94 -17.29 2.23
N TYR A 9 -6.43 -17.00 1.03
CA TYR A 9 -5.29 -16.08 0.84
C TYR A 9 -5.76 -14.69 0.45
N ASP A 10 -5.06 -13.63 0.86
CA ASP A 10 -5.33 -12.27 0.40
C ASP A 10 -4.39 -11.82 -0.73
N ALA A 11 -4.69 -10.67 -1.33
CA ALA A 11 -3.92 -10.14 -2.46
C ALA A 11 -2.44 -9.84 -2.13
N GLY A 12 -2.06 -9.83 -0.85
CA GLY A 12 -0.68 -9.73 -0.41
C GLY A 12 0.08 -11.05 -0.46
N HIS A 13 -0.58 -12.16 -0.77
CA HIS A 13 0.01 -13.50 -0.82
C HIS A 13 0.07 -14.04 -2.27
N PRO A 14 1.20 -14.62 -2.74
CA PRO A 14 1.32 -15.16 -4.10
C PRO A 14 0.22 -16.16 -4.49
N TRP A 15 -0.11 -17.09 -3.58
CA TRP A 15 -1.18 -18.08 -3.77
C TRP A 15 -2.55 -17.50 -4.12
N TYR A 16 -2.88 -16.28 -3.68
CA TYR A 16 -4.11 -15.62 -4.12
C TYR A 16 -4.16 -15.52 -5.65
N TYR A 17 -3.03 -15.21 -6.29
CA TYR A 17 -2.95 -15.08 -7.74
C TYR A 17 -2.83 -16.43 -8.46
N VAL A 18 -2.16 -17.41 -7.84
CA VAL A 18 -2.10 -18.79 -8.38
C VAL A 18 -3.51 -19.38 -8.48
N LEU A 19 -4.35 -19.11 -7.48
CA LEU A 19 -5.72 -19.59 -7.39
C LEU A 19 -6.73 -18.72 -8.16
N GLY A 20 -6.26 -17.86 -9.07
CA GLY A 20 -7.11 -17.08 -9.97
C GLY A 20 -7.60 -15.73 -9.40
N GLY A 21 -7.16 -15.33 -8.21
CA GLY A 21 -7.52 -14.06 -7.59
C GLY A 21 -7.30 -12.86 -8.50
N VAL A 22 -8.19 -11.87 -8.42
CA VAL A 22 -8.21 -10.70 -9.31
C VAL A 22 -7.33 -9.59 -8.73
N PRO A 23 -6.32 -9.08 -9.47
CA PRO A 23 -5.54 -7.94 -9.01
C PRO A 23 -6.41 -6.72 -8.66
N LEU A 24 -6.14 -6.12 -7.50
CA LEU A 24 -6.94 -5.03 -6.95
C LEU A 24 -6.49 -3.69 -7.51
N GLY A 25 -7.44 -2.80 -7.78
CA GLY A 25 -7.14 -1.41 -8.15
C GLY A 25 -6.82 -0.56 -6.91
N PRO A 26 -6.11 0.58 -7.06
CA PRO A 26 -5.66 1.40 -5.94
C PRO A 26 -6.77 1.82 -4.97
N LYS A 27 -7.97 2.19 -5.48
CA LYS A 27 -9.13 2.52 -4.64
C LYS A 27 -9.58 1.36 -3.74
N LYS A 28 -9.55 0.13 -4.25
CA LYS A 28 -9.90 -1.07 -3.47
C LYS A 28 -8.83 -1.39 -2.41
N ILE A 29 -7.56 -1.18 -2.75
CA ILE A 29 -6.44 -1.33 -1.83
C ILE A 29 -6.56 -0.31 -0.70
N LEU A 30 -6.76 0.98 -1.01
CA LEU A 30 -6.98 2.05 -0.02
C LEU A 30 -8.17 1.76 0.90
N ASN A 31 -9.30 1.32 0.35
CA ASN A 31 -10.44 0.93 1.17
C ASN A 31 -10.14 -0.25 2.10
N ALA A 32 -9.28 -1.19 1.66
CA ALA A 32 -8.85 -2.30 2.52
C ALA A 32 -7.90 -1.83 3.63
N VAL A 33 -6.98 -0.91 3.33
CA VAL A 33 -6.12 -0.24 4.30
C VAL A 33 -6.95 0.42 5.39
N ARG A 34 -7.88 1.32 5.00
CA ARG A 34 -8.77 2.04 5.93
C ARG A 34 -9.57 1.11 6.83
N ARG A 35 -10.14 0.03 6.26
CA ARG A 35 -10.89 -0.97 7.05
C ARG A 35 -10.02 -1.74 8.04
N ARG A 36 -8.74 -1.95 7.74
CA ARG A 36 -7.81 -2.65 8.64
C ARG A 36 -7.23 -1.73 9.70
N GLY A 37 -7.30 -0.41 9.55
CA GLY A 37 -6.63 0.55 10.44
C GLY A 37 -5.11 0.37 10.47
N TYR A 38 -4.54 -0.22 9.42
CA TYR A 38 -3.11 -0.51 9.35
C TYR A 38 -2.32 0.76 9.03
N ARG A 39 -1.23 1.01 9.77
CA ARG A 39 -0.38 2.22 9.63
C ARG A 39 0.93 2.01 8.88
N GLY A 40 1.20 0.80 8.40
CA GLY A 40 2.42 0.52 7.63
C GLY A 40 3.70 0.50 8.46
N TYR A 41 4.83 0.24 7.80
CA TYR A 41 6.12 0.08 8.47
C TYR A 41 6.77 1.39 8.94
N LEU A 42 6.48 2.54 8.32
CA LEU A 42 6.95 3.87 8.75
C LEU A 42 6.20 4.41 9.98
N GLN A 43 5.43 3.57 10.69
CA GLN A 43 4.53 4.07 11.72
C GLN A 43 5.26 4.87 12.82
N ASP A 44 6.46 4.42 13.22
CA ASP A 44 7.22 5.02 14.30
C ASP A 44 7.88 6.34 13.84
N GLU A 45 8.33 6.40 12.58
CA GLU A 45 8.88 7.63 11.99
C GLU A 45 7.81 8.71 11.85
N ILE A 46 6.61 8.34 11.39
CA ILE A 46 5.48 9.26 11.28
C ILE A 46 5.03 9.73 12.68
N ALA A 47 4.93 8.83 13.66
CA ALA A 47 4.61 9.19 15.05
C ALA A 47 5.65 10.14 15.64
N SER A 48 6.93 9.89 15.40
CA SER A 48 8.01 10.76 15.87
C SER A 48 7.96 12.15 15.23
N ALA A 49 7.60 12.24 13.95
CA ALA A 49 7.42 13.53 13.27
C ALA A 49 6.20 14.28 13.80
N ASP A 50 5.10 13.56 14.06
CA ASP A 50 3.86 14.11 14.60
C ASP A 50 4.03 14.67 16.03
N GLY A 51 4.88 14.05 16.85
CA GLY A 51 5.20 14.51 18.21
C GLY A 51 6.16 15.70 18.30
N ARG A 52 6.52 16.34 17.18
CA ARG A 52 7.29 17.59 17.18
C ARG A 52 6.36 18.79 17.40
N CYS A 53 6.92 19.91 17.85
CA CYS A 53 6.20 21.19 17.84
C CYS A 53 6.22 21.79 16.43
N GLU A 54 5.27 22.67 16.12
CA GLU A 54 5.27 23.43 14.86
C GLU A 54 6.44 24.44 14.81
N PRO A 55 7.00 24.75 13.63
CA PRO A 55 6.65 24.23 12.30
C PRO A 55 7.34 22.91 11.93
N ARG A 56 8.16 22.33 12.83
CA ARG A 56 8.96 21.14 12.52
C ARG A 56 8.09 19.93 12.22
N ARG A 57 7.02 19.75 13.01
CA ARG A 57 6.00 18.72 12.80
C ARG A 57 5.50 18.68 11.37
N SER A 58 4.88 19.77 10.91
CA SER A 58 4.30 19.82 9.56
C SER A 58 5.35 19.75 8.46
N GLN A 59 6.57 20.26 8.68
CA GLN A 59 7.67 20.15 7.73
C GLN A 59 8.16 18.69 7.57
N GLU A 60 8.40 17.98 8.68
CA GLU A 60 8.85 16.59 8.66
C GLU A 60 7.77 15.68 8.06
N LEU A 61 6.50 15.84 8.46
CA LEU A 61 5.37 15.11 7.90
C LEU A 61 5.24 15.33 6.37
N ARG A 62 5.37 16.57 5.89
CA ARG A 62 5.35 16.88 4.44
C ARG A 62 6.53 16.25 3.70
N SER A 63 7.72 16.19 4.33
CA SER A 63 8.89 15.53 3.75
C SER A 63 8.66 14.03 3.59
N ILE A 64 8.18 13.35 4.63
CA ILE A 64 7.85 11.92 4.59
C ILE A 64 6.77 11.67 3.52
N ARG A 65 5.71 12.47 3.52
CA ARG A 65 4.63 12.39 2.53
C ARG A 65 5.15 12.48 1.09
N GLN A 66 6.07 13.40 0.82
CA GLN A 66 6.64 13.56 -0.53
C GLN A 66 7.45 12.32 -0.95
N LYS A 67 8.26 11.75 -0.04
CA LYS A 67 9.03 10.52 -0.29
C LYS A 67 8.11 9.34 -0.58
N VAL A 68 7.09 9.12 0.25
CA VAL A 68 6.10 8.05 0.08
C VAL A 68 5.31 8.24 -1.20
N ALA A 69 4.84 9.46 -1.50
CA ALA A 69 4.12 9.74 -2.74
C ALA A 69 4.98 9.46 -3.99
N SER A 70 6.29 9.64 -3.90
CA SER A 70 7.20 9.25 -4.99
C SER A 70 7.30 7.73 -5.13
N SER A 71 7.54 7.00 -4.03
CA SER A 71 7.57 5.52 -4.07
C SER A 71 6.26 4.94 -4.59
N LEU A 72 5.11 5.47 -4.14
CA LEU A 72 3.80 5.03 -4.60
C LEU A 72 3.65 5.14 -6.12
N ARG A 73 4.13 6.22 -6.73
CA ARG A 73 4.08 6.39 -8.19
C ARG A 73 4.91 5.33 -8.92
N ASP A 74 6.11 5.06 -8.42
CA ASP A 74 7.01 4.05 -9.00
C ASP A 74 6.47 2.64 -8.81
N ASP A 75 5.92 2.33 -7.64
CA ASP A 75 5.31 1.04 -7.35
C ASP A 75 4.00 0.83 -8.10
N LEU A 76 3.20 1.88 -8.33
CA LEU A 76 2.02 1.79 -9.19
C LEU A 76 2.41 1.43 -10.62
N ALA A 77 3.48 2.03 -11.16
CA ALA A 77 3.97 1.71 -12.49
C ALA A 77 4.42 0.24 -12.57
N GLN A 78 5.19 -0.21 -11.57
CA GLN A 78 5.68 -1.60 -11.50
C GLN A 78 4.54 -2.61 -11.30
N TYR A 79 3.57 -2.29 -10.43
CA TYR A 79 2.39 -3.12 -10.20
C TYR A 79 1.57 -3.31 -11.47
N ARG A 80 1.34 -2.24 -12.24
CA ARG A 80 0.64 -2.33 -13.53
C ARG A 80 1.35 -3.25 -14.51
N ARG A 81 2.69 -3.19 -14.59
CA ARG A 81 3.49 -4.10 -15.43
C ARG A 81 3.37 -5.55 -14.96
N ALA A 82 3.51 -5.80 -13.66
CA ALA A 82 3.37 -7.14 -13.08
C ALA A 82 1.97 -7.73 -13.34
N VAL A 83 0.92 -6.93 -13.19
CA VAL A 83 -0.46 -7.33 -13.48
C VAL A 83 -0.65 -7.66 -14.97
N LEU A 84 -0.07 -6.86 -15.87
CA LEU A 84 -0.11 -7.16 -17.30
C LEU A 84 0.58 -8.50 -17.62
N HIS A 85 1.74 -8.76 -17.00
CA HIS A 85 2.46 -10.02 -17.15
C HIS A 85 1.65 -11.20 -16.61
N LEU A 86 1.02 -11.06 -15.44
CA LEU A 86 0.12 -12.08 -14.88
C LEU A 86 -1.04 -12.39 -15.82
N ARG A 87 -1.67 -11.35 -16.41
CA ARG A 87 -2.77 -11.54 -17.38
C ARG A 87 -2.33 -12.26 -18.64
N ARG A 88 -1.11 -12.00 -19.13
CA ARG A 88 -0.54 -12.72 -20.29
C ARG A 88 -0.24 -14.17 -19.92
N TYR A 89 0.42 -14.39 -18.78
CA TYR A 89 0.74 -15.72 -18.26
C TYR A 89 -0.50 -16.61 -18.13
N ARG A 90 -1.59 -16.09 -17.57
CA ARG A 90 -2.87 -16.81 -17.43
C ARG A 90 -3.50 -17.23 -18.76
N LYS A 91 -3.16 -16.56 -19.87
CA LYS A 91 -3.66 -16.95 -21.22
C LYS A 91 -2.81 -18.04 -21.87
N SER A 92 -1.55 -18.18 -21.46
CA SER A 92 -0.56 -19.04 -22.11
C SER A 92 -0.19 -20.28 -21.28
N SER A 93 -0.66 -20.40 -20.05
CA SER A 93 -0.30 -21.46 -19.11
C SER A 93 -1.53 -22.03 -18.42
N ASP A 94 -1.75 -23.33 -18.58
CA ASP A 94 -2.76 -24.09 -17.83
C ASP A 94 -2.23 -24.65 -16.50
N ARG A 95 -0.94 -24.42 -16.18
CA ARG A 95 -0.33 -24.96 -14.95
C ARG A 95 -0.51 -24.02 -13.77
N GLN A 96 -1.10 -24.54 -12.69
CA GLN A 96 -1.05 -23.91 -11.36
C GLN A 96 0.31 -24.21 -10.71
N SER A 97 1.31 -23.38 -11.03
CA SER A 97 2.56 -23.34 -10.28
C SER A 97 2.82 -21.91 -9.78
N CYS A 98 3.26 -21.78 -8.53
CA CYS A 98 3.68 -20.50 -8.00
C CYS A 98 5.02 -20.10 -8.63
N THR A 99 4.94 -19.22 -9.63
CA THR A 99 6.10 -18.62 -10.30
C THR A 99 6.36 -17.18 -9.83
N ASP A 100 7.52 -16.64 -10.19
CA ASP A 100 7.96 -15.28 -9.88
C ASP A 100 6.94 -14.19 -10.21
N ILE A 101 6.07 -14.42 -11.20
CA ILE A 101 5.03 -13.46 -11.60
C ILE A 101 4.00 -13.27 -10.48
N HIS A 102 3.60 -14.34 -9.80
CA HIS A 102 2.63 -14.26 -8.70
C HIS A 102 3.23 -13.54 -7.50
N THR A 103 4.49 -13.86 -7.17
CA THR A 103 5.26 -13.20 -6.12
C THR A 103 5.49 -11.72 -6.43
N ALA A 104 5.83 -11.38 -7.67
CA ALA A 104 6.04 -9.99 -8.08
C ALA A 104 4.76 -9.16 -7.90
N VAL A 105 3.59 -9.69 -8.29
CA VAL A 105 2.32 -8.99 -8.12
C VAL A 105 1.97 -8.85 -6.63
N SER A 106 2.18 -9.87 -5.80
CA SER A 106 1.87 -9.80 -4.36
C SER A 106 2.80 -8.84 -3.62
N LEU A 107 4.10 -8.83 -3.93
CA LEU A 107 5.05 -7.89 -3.35
C LEU A 107 4.71 -6.45 -3.71
N LYS A 108 4.41 -6.18 -4.99
CA LYS A 108 3.99 -4.85 -5.41
C LYS A 108 2.63 -4.45 -4.83
N HIS A 109 1.69 -5.37 -4.67
CA HIS A 109 0.47 -5.11 -3.89
C HIS A 109 0.82 -4.66 -2.46
N ASN A 110 1.73 -5.35 -1.78
CA ASN A 110 2.11 -5.02 -0.40
C ASN A 110 2.81 -3.68 -0.27
N HIS A 111 3.63 -3.28 -1.25
CA HIS A 111 4.19 -1.92 -1.27
C HIS A 111 3.08 -0.87 -1.43
N LEU A 112 2.17 -1.04 -2.39
CA LEU A 112 1.02 -0.14 -2.54
C LEU A 112 0.18 -0.07 -1.26
N PHE A 113 -0.01 -1.19 -0.56
CA PHE A 113 -0.76 -1.24 0.69
C PHE A 113 -0.08 -0.41 1.79
N ASN A 114 1.25 -0.50 1.91
CA ASN A 114 2.04 0.29 2.86
C ASN A 114 2.01 1.79 2.51
N ASP A 115 2.31 2.14 1.27
CA ASP A 115 2.38 3.54 0.85
C ASP A 115 1.02 4.25 1.03
N LEU A 116 -0.07 3.55 0.69
CA LEU A 116 -1.42 4.08 0.89
C LEU A 116 -1.76 4.21 2.37
N ALA A 117 -1.29 3.31 3.24
CA ALA A 117 -1.45 3.43 4.69
C ALA A 117 -0.72 4.66 5.25
N HIS A 118 0.51 4.88 4.81
CA HIS A 118 1.30 6.04 5.22
C HIS A 118 0.67 7.34 4.76
N LEU A 119 0.28 7.44 3.49
CA LEU A 119 -0.32 8.67 2.96
C LEU A 119 -1.66 8.99 3.61
N ASP A 120 -2.53 7.98 3.80
CA ASP A 120 -3.83 8.18 4.45
C ASP A 120 -3.68 8.74 5.87
N TRP A 121 -2.74 8.19 6.64
CA TRP A 121 -2.48 8.65 8.00
C TRP A 121 -1.77 10.01 8.04
N ILE A 122 -0.78 10.25 7.18
CA ILE A 122 -0.10 11.56 7.15
C ILE A 122 -1.06 12.67 6.69
N ASP A 123 -1.93 12.40 5.71
CA ASP A 123 -2.94 13.37 5.26
C ASP A 123 -3.96 13.68 6.38
N GLU A 124 -4.32 12.68 7.21
CA GLU A 124 -5.12 12.90 8.43
C GLU A 124 -4.38 13.81 9.42
N LEU A 125 -3.11 13.52 9.74
CA LEU A 125 -2.33 14.31 10.69
C LEU A 125 -2.11 15.75 10.20
N LEU A 126 -1.83 15.94 8.91
CA LEU A 126 -1.65 17.26 8.30
C LEU A 126 -2.96 18.03 8.12
N SER A 127 -4.12 17.39 8.29
CA SER A 127 -5.42 18.09 8.30
C SER A 127 -5.62 18.94 9.56
N VAL A 128 -4.81 18.70 10.59
CA VAL A 128 -4.78 19.48 11.84
C VAL A 128 -3.52 20.34 11.86
N GLN A 129 -3.72 21.65 11.99
CA GLN A 129 -2.67 22.60 12.30
C GLN A 129 -2.66 22.85 13.80
N LEU A 130 -1.56 22.51 14.47
CA LEU A 130 -1.36 22.85 15.88
C LEU A 130 -1.08 24.36 16.02
N ASP A 131 -1.32 24.90 17.21
CA ASP A 131 -0.89 26.26 17.53
C ASP A 131 0.64 26.38 17.45
N LEU A 132 1.13 27.57 17.09
CA LEU A 132 2.56 27.89 17.00
C LEU A 132 3.34 27.63 18.29
N PHE A 133 2.66 27.62 19.44
CA PHE A 133 3.26 27.46 20.76
C PHE A 133 2.94 26.11 21.42
N GLU A 134 2.20 25.23 20.74
CA GLU A 134 1.79 23.94 21.29
C GLU A 134 2.78 22.82 20.92
N CYS A 135 3.07 22.04 21.96
CA CYS A 135 3.67 20.72 21.98
C CYS A 135 2.82 19.90 22.97
#